data_AF-A0A7C1Y1H1-F1
#
_entry.id   AF-A0A7C1Y1H1-F1
#
_cell.length_a   1.000
_cell.length_b   1.000
_cell.length_c   1.000
_cell.angle_alpha   90.00
_cell.angle_beta   90.00
_cell.angle_gamma   90.00
#
_symmetry.space_group_name_H-M   'P 1'
#
loop_
_entity.id
_entity.type
_entity.pdbx_description
1 polymer ?
#
loop_
_entity_poly.entity_id
_entity_poly.type
_entity_poly.pdbx_seq_one_letter_code
_entity_poly.pdbx_strand_id
1 'polypeptide(L)'
;MEFSEHPGAHERHLMRRHDNPLFPVGRRTVTTSHLNAARQKDAQELQEFMERFHGVVECAVNLESQTDSGTLLKLKEDLDRSYEECAGLAGDQRRVKEAIRHLIDTIMRAIWQEADGDPLAQQKLREEEQARALHFSLLEYPLVADLLSPRAVIGEAELVPSLLTASAEALDAVLQIFTPEQIGLIYQDARQLLDGIRDTGPRVESARERLRQIETAAIAQVATGTVN
;
A
#
# COMPACT_ATOMS: atom_id res chain seq x y z
N MET A 1 -16.97 12.01 18.36
CA MET A 1 -16.52 11.89 16.96
C MET A 1 -16.18 10.44 16.75
N GLU A 2 -16.69 9.82 15.70
CA GLU A 2 -16.54 8.39 15.44
C GLU A 2 -16.03 8.19 14.02
N PHE A 3 -14.96 7.40 13.87
CA PHE A 3 -14.38 7.03 12.58
C PHE A 3 -15.15 5.84 11.98
N SER A 4 -15.09 5.71 10.65
CA SER A 4 -15.73 4.61 9.94
C SER A 4 -15.08 3.27 10.31
N GLU A 5 -15.85 2.17 10.22
CA GLU A 5 -15.32 0.80 10.39
C GLU A 5 -14.33 0.43 9.28
N HIS A 6 -14.63 0.85 8.04
CA HIS A 6 -13.77 0.69 6.86
C HIS A 6 -13.41 2.06 6.28
N PRO A 7 -12.53 2.83 6.96
CA PRO A 7 -12.14 4.18 6.53
C PRO A 7 -11.27 4.10 5.28
N GLY A 8 -11.38 5.10 4.39
CA GLY A 8 -10.48 5.23 3.24
C GLY A 8 -9.15 5.89 3.61
N ALA A 9 -8.27 6.09 2.64
CA ALA A 9 -6.93 6.61 2.86
C ALA A 9 -6.93 7.98 3.58
N HIS A 10 -7.84 8.89 3.19
CA HIS A 10 -7.90 10.22 3.80
C HIS A 10 -8.37 10.15 5.25
N GLU A 11 -9.42 9.38 5.54
CA GLU A 11 -9.90 9.18 6.91
C GLU A 11 -8.86 8.47 7.77
N ARG A 12 -8.18 7.42 7.26
CA ARG A 12 -7.09 6.73 7.97
C ARG A 12 -5.96 7.67 8.35
N HIS A 13 -5.58 8.58 7.45
CA HIS A 13 -4.54 9.56 7.77
C HIS A 13 -4.97 10.54 8.87
N LEU A 14 -6.26 10.93 8.91
CA LEU A 14 -6.81 11.69 10.04
C LEU A 14 -6.73 10.90 11.35
N MET A 15 -6.99 9.59 11.32
CA MET A 15 -6.86 8.73 12.50
C MET A 15 -5.43 8.66 13.02
N ARG A 16 -4.43 8.57 12.12
CA ARG A 16 -3.01 8.56 12.49
C ARG A 16 -2.59 9.82 13.25
N ARG A 17 -3.02 10.99 12.75
CA ARG A 17 -2.62 12.30 13.30
C ARG A 17 -3.41 12.72 14.54
N HIS A 18 -4.63 12.19 14.73
CA HIS A 18 -5.52 12.63 15.80
C HIS A 18 -4.86 12.45 17.17
N ASP A 19 -4.68 13.57 17.89
CA ASP A 19 -4.07 13.62 19.22
C ASP A 19 -2.70 12.92 19.31
N ASN A 20 -1.96 12.92 18.20
CA ASN A 20 -0.68 12.23 18.10
C ASN A 20 0.50 13.19 18.28
N PRO A 21 1.30 13.06 19.36
CA PRO A 21 2.44 13.95 19.62
C PRO A 21 3.56 13.85 18.58
N LEU A 22 3.57 12.82 17.73
CA LEU A 22 4.54 12.66 16.64
C LEU A 22 4.27 13.61 15.47
N PHE A 23 3.04 14.09 15.32
CA PHE A 23 2.65 15.00 14.24
C PHE A 23 2.85 16.46 14.67
N PRO A 24 2.95 17.44 13.77
CA PRO A 24 3.00 18.86 14.13
C PRO A 24 1.73 19.31 14.89
N VAL A 25 1.87 20.20 15.88
CA VAL A 25 0.75 20.61 16.78
C VAL A 25 -0.50 21.04 16.02
N GLY A 26 -0.35 21.86 14.96
CA GLY A 26 -1.47 22.33 14.14
C GLY A 26 -2.18 21.24 13.32
N ARG A 27 -1.59 20.05 13.21
CA ARG A 27 -2.13 18.90 12.46
C ARG A 27 -2.83 17.88 13.35
N ARG A 28 -2.56 17.88 14.67
CA ARG A 28 -3.12 16.91 15.63
C ARG A 28 -4.63 17.06 15.85
N THR A 29 -5.13 18.28 15.68
CA THR A 29 -6.55 18.59 15.86
C THR A 29 -7.36 18.10 14.64
N VAL A 30 -8.21 17.11 14.86
CA VAL A 30 -9.17 16.62 13.88
C VAL A 30 -10.56 17.11 14.28
N THR A 31 -11.24 17.80 13.36
CA THR A 31 -12.58 18.35 13.58
C THR A 31 -13.59 17.56 12.75
N THR A 32 -14.87 17.69 13.08
CA THR A 32 -15.94 17.02 12.31
C THR A 32 -15.92 17.48 10.85
N SER A 33 -15.57 18.75 10.59
CA SER A 33 -15.41 19.26 9.23
C SER A 33 -14.25 18.58 8.49
N HIS A 34 -13.11 18.31 9.15
CA HIS A 34 -12.01 17.56 8.54
C HIS A 34 -12.45 16.13 8.20
N LEU A 35 -13.16 15.48 9.12
CA LEU A 35 -13.65 14.12 8.95
C LEU A 35 -14.64 14.00 7.79
N ASN A 36 -15.61 14.92 7.70
CA ASN A 36 -16.58 14.95 6.61
C ASN A 36 -15.90 15.18 5.25
N ALA A 37 -14.92 16.10 5.21
CA ALA A 37 -14.16 16.35 3.97
C ALA A 37 -13.34 15.13 3.54
N ALA A 38 -12.70 14.41 4.48
CA ALA A 38 -11.97 13.19 4.18
C ALA A 38 -12.90 12.10 3.64
N ARG A 39 -14.05 11.86 4.30
CA ARG A 39 -15.05 10.88 3.84
C ARG A 39 -15.61 11.20 2.47
N GLN A 40 -15.83 12.48 2.16
CA GLN A 40 -16.28 12.90 0.85
C GLN A 40 -15.25 12.55 -0.23
N LYS A 41 -13.96 12.79 0.03
CA LYS A 41 -12.87 12.40 -0.89
C LYS A 41 -12.80 10.89 -1.04
N ASP A 42 -12.77 10.15 0.06
CA ASP A 42 -12.72 8.70 0.04
C ASP A 42 -13.91 8.09 -0.74
N ALA A 43 -15.11 8.66 -0.60
CA ALA A 43 -16.30 8.23 -1.34
C ALA A 43 -16.23 8.56 -2.84
N GLN A 44 -15.73 9.75 -3.19
CA GLN A 44 -15.50 10.13 -4.58
C GLN A 44 -14.49 9.19 -5.25
N GLU A 45 -13.39 8.89 -4.56
CA GLU A 45 -12.35 7.99 -5.06
C GLU A 45 -12.88 6.57 -5.28
N LEU A 46 -13.72 6.08 -4.37
CA LEU A 46 -14.39 4.80 -4.55
C LEU A 46 -15.30 4.80 -5.77
N GLN A 47 -16.09 5.86 -5.97
CA GLN A 47 -16.97 5.97 -7.14
C GLN A 47 -16.17 5.96 -8.45
N GLU A 48 -15.13 6.79 -8.53
CA GLU A 48 -14.26 6.89 -9.71
C GLU A 48 -13.58 5.54 -10.02
N PHE A 49 -13.16 4.81 -8.98
CA PHE A 49 -12.61 3.46 -9.13
C PHE A 49 -13.66 2.49 -9.68
N MET A 50 -14.87 2.45 -9.11
CA MET A 50 -15.91 1.51 -9.55
C MET A 50 -16.30 1.72 -11.01
N GLU A 51 -16.37 2.98 -11.47
CA GLU A 51 -16.63 3.32 -12.87
C GLU A 51 -15.54 2.76 -13.80
N ARG A 52 -14.26 2.91 -13.45
CA ARG A 52 -13.15 2.33 -14.22
C ARG A 52 -13.12 0.81 -14.16
N PHE A 53 -13.35 0.24 -12.97
CA PHE A 53 -13.30 -1.21 -12.75
C PHE A 53 -14.38 -1.93 -13.55
N HIS A 54 -15.57 -1.36 -13.69
CA HIS A 54 -16.60 -1.90 -14.58
C HIS A 54 -16.11 -2.03 -16.04
N GLY A 55 -15.37 -1.04 -16.55
CA GLY A 55 -14.80 -1.12 -17.90
C GLY A 55 -13.75 -2.24 -18.05
N VAL A 56 -12.92 -2.46 -17.02
CA VAL A 56 -11.95 -3.57 -16.99
C VAL A 56 -12.68 -4.93 -17.00
N VAL A 57 -13.73 -5.07 -16.18
CA VAL A 57 -14.54 -6.29 -16.14
C VAL A 57 -15.27 -6.53 -17.47
N GLU A 58 -15.85 -5.49 -18.08
CA GLU A 58 -16.50 -5.59 -19.38
C GLU A 58 -15.51 -6.04 -20.47
N CYS A 59 -14.29 -5.50 -20.46
CA CYS A 59 -13.23 -5.96 -21.35
C CYS A 59 -12.91 -7.45 -21.14
N ALA A 60 -12.78 -7.89 -19.88
CA ALA A 60 -12.50 -9.28 -19.54
C ALA A 60 -13.61 -10.25 -19.99
N VAL A 61 -14.88 -9.86 -19.85
CA VAL A 61 -16.04 -10.69 -20.24
C VAL A 61 -16.18 -10.81 -21.76
N ASN A 62 -15.79 -9.76 -22.50
CA ASN A 62 -15.88 -9.73 -23.95
C ASN A 62 -14.62 -10.24 -24.67
N LEU A 63 -13.68 -10.86 -23.94
CA LEU A 63 -12.50 -11.49 -24.54
C LEU A 63 -12.90 -12.63 -25.48
N GLU A 64 -12.44 -12.54 -26.73
CA GLU A 64 -12.64 -13.60 -27.71
C GLU A 64 -11.64 -14.75 -27.46
N SER A 65 -12.02 -15.97 -27.85
CA SER A 65 -11.20 -17.17 -27.72
C SER A 65 -9.89 -17.15 -28.52
N GLN A 66 -9.67 -16.16 -29.41
CA GLN A 66 -8.44 -15.97 -30.19
C GLN A 66 -7.80 -14.59 -29.92
N THR A 67 -8.06 -14.01 -28.74
CA THR A 67 -7.46 -12.73 -28.37
C THR A 67 -5.94 -12.83 -28.37
N ASP A 68 -5.26 -11.81 -28.90
CA ASP A 68 -3.80 -11.75 -28.92
C ASP A 68 -3.21 -11.63 -27.50
N SER A 69 -2.01 -12.19 -27.32
CA SER A 69 -1.26 -12.16 -26.06
C SER A 69 -1.04 -10.75 -25.50
N GLY A 70 -0.91 -9.74 -26.37
CA GLY A 70 -0.69 -8.35 -25.97
C GLY A 70 -1.90 -7.76 -25.27
N THR A 71 -3.10 -8.03 -25.78
CA THR A 71 -4.37 -7.64 -25.15
C THR A 71 -4.56 -8.33 -23.79
N LEU A 72 -4.22 -9.63 -23.68
CA LEU A 72 -4.28 -10.35 -22.40
C LEU A 72 -3.32 -9.77 -21.36
N LEU A 73 -2.08 -9.47 -21.75
CA LEU A 73 -1.09 -8.83 -20.88
C LEU A 73 -1.55 -7.43 -20.43
N LYS A 74 -2.12 -6.65 -21.34
CA LYS A 74 -2.66 -5.31 -21.04
C LYS A 74 -3.79 -5.39 -20.02
N LEU A 75 -4.73 -6.31 -20.19
CA LEU A 75 -5.83 -6.51 -19.26
C LEU A 75 -5.34 -6.97 -17.87
N LYS A 76 -4.33 -7.84 -17.84
CA LYS A 76 -3.65 -8.25 -16.59
C LYS A 76 -3.03 -7.05 -15.87
N GLU A 77 -2.35 -6.16 -16.59
CA GLU A 77 -1.78 -4.94 -15.98
C GLU A 77 -2.88 -4.02 -15.40
N ASP A 78 -4.00 -3.88 -16.11
CA ASP A 78 -5.11 -3.05 -15.65
C ASP A 78 -5.81 -3.66 -14.42
N LEU A 79 -5.86 -5.00 -14.32
CA LEU A 79 -6.33 -5.70 -13.13
C LEU A 79 -5.36 -5.58 -11.94
N ASP A 80 -4.05 -5.70 -12.17
CA ASP A 80 -3.04 -5.49 -11.12
C ASP A 80 -3.14 -4.07 -10.54
N ARG A 81 -3.27 -3.05 -11.41
CA ARG A 81 -3.51 -1.67 -10.99
C ARG A 81 -4.83 -1.50 -10.25
N SER A 82 -5.89 -2.19 -10.69
CA SER A 82 -7.19 -2.16 -10.01
C SER A 82 -7.08 -2.73 -8.59
N TYR A 83 -6.24 -3.77 -8.40
CA TYR A 83 -5.99 -4.33 -7.09
C TYR A 83 -5.24 -3.34 -6.18
N GLU A 84 -4.15 -2.73 -6.69
CA GLU A 84 -3.39 -1.67 -6.00
C GLU A 84 -4.30 -0.53 -5.53
N GLU A 85 -5.17 -0.02 -6.41
CA GLU A 85 -6.07 1.08 -6.08
C GLU A 85 -7.10 0.66 -5.02
N CYS A 86 -7.80 -0.46 -5.23
CA CYS A 86 -8.88 -0.88 -4.34
C CYS A 86 -8.38 -1.23 -2.93
N ALA A 87 -7.11 -1.62 -2.78
CA ALA A 87 -6.52 -1.89 -1.48
C ALA A 87 -6.50 -0.67 -0.54
N GLY A 88 -6.49 0.54 -1.10
CA GLY A 88 -6.51 1.80 -0.35
C GLY A 88 -7.90 2.44 -0.17
N LEU A 89 -8.96 1.93 -0.81
CA LEU A 89 -10.26 2.61 -0.81
C LEU A 89 -11.04 2.42 0.49
N ALA A 90 -12.06 3.27 0.69
CA ALA A 90 -13.02 3.11 1.78
C ALA A 90 -13.99 1.95 1.51
N GLY A 91 -14.64 1.47 2.57
CA GLY A 91 -15.57 0.35 2.49
C GLY A 91 -14.88 -1.02 2.47
N ASP A 92 -15.68 -2.08 2.54
CA ASP A 92 -15.18 -3.45 2.51
C ASP A 92 -14.88 -3.89 1.07
N GLN A 93 -13.60 -3.88 0.70
CA GLN A 93 -13.12 -4.21 -0.65
C GLN A 93 -12.79 -5.70 -0.84
N ARG A 94 -13.06 -6.58 0.14
CA ARG A 94 -12.69 -8.01 0.06
C ARG A 94 -13.21 -8.69 -1.21
N ARG A 95 -14.49 -8.49 -1.53
CA ARG A 95 -15.12 -9.09 -2.72
C ARG A 95 -14.54 -8.56 -4.03
N VAL A 96 -14.19 -7.28 -4.08
CA VAL A 96 -13.56 -6.67 -5.26
C VAL A 96 -12.16 -7.25 -5.47
N LYS A 97 -11.35 -7.33 -4.40
CA LYS A 97 -10.02 -7.96 -4.44
C LYS A 97 -10.09 -9.43 -4.88
N GLU A 98 -11.04 -10.20 -4.35
CA GLU A 98 -11.26 -11.60 -4.75
C GLU A 98 -11.64 -11.72 -6.22
N ALA A 99 -12.55 -10.88 -6.72
CA ALA A 99 -12.93 -10.86 -8.12
C ALA A 99 -11.74 -10.53 -9.04
N ILE A 100 -10.92 -9.54 -8.67
CA ILE A 100 -9.71 -9.18 -9.42
C ILE A 100 -8.73 -10.35 -9.49
N ARG A 101 -8.44 -11.00 -8.35
CA ARG A 101 -7.56 -12.18 -8.32
C ARG A 101 -8.07 -13.29 -9.23
N HIS A 102 -9.36 -13.58 -9.20
CA HIS A 102 -9.96 -14.59 -10.07
C HIS A 102 -9.86 -14.25 -11.57
N LEU A 103 -10.03 -12.99 -11.95
CA LEU A 103 -9.86 -12.55 -13.33
C LEU A 103 -8.39 -12.67 -13.77
N ILE A 104 -7.45 -12.25 -12.93
CA ILE A 104 -6.01 -12.41 -13.18
C ILE A 104 -5.67 -13.89 -13.38
N ASP A 105 -6.10 -14.76 -12.47
CA ASP A 105 -5.85 -16.21 -12.57
C ASP A 105 -6.39 -16.78 -13.89
N THR A 106 -7.55 -16.31 -14.33
CA THR A 106 -8.18 -16.75 -15.59
C THR A 106 -7.36 -16.33 -16.80
N ILE A 107 -6.91 -15.07 -16.83
CA ILE A 107 -6.07 -14.52 -17.91
C ILE A 107 -4.71 -15.20 -17.94
N MET A 108 -4.09 -15.39 -16.77
CA MET A 108 -2.77 -16.03 -16.67
C MET A 108 -2.79 -17.46 -17.19
N ARG A 109 -3.89 -18.21 -16.99
CA ARG A 109 -4.02 -19.57 -17.59
C ARG A 109 -3.92 -19.55 -19.12
N ALA A 110 -4.47 -18.54 -19.79
CA ALA A 110 -4.36 -18.40 -21.24
C ALA A 110 -2.92 -18.06 -21.65
N ILE A 111 -2.27 -17.13 -20.94
CA ILE A 111 -0.87 -16.74 -21.18
C ILE A 111 0.08 -17.94 -20.98
N TRP A 112 -0.18 -18.77 -19.97
CA TRP A 112 0.60 -19.98 -19.70
C TRP A 112 0.52 -21.01 -20.83
N GLN A 113 -0.62 -21.11 -21.53
CA GLN A 113 -0.77 -22.01 -22.67
C GLN A 113 0.08 -21.55 -23.85
N GLU A 114 0.23 -20.24 -24.06
CA GLU A 114 1.07 -19.69 -25.13
C GLU A 114 2.56 -19.82 -24.86
N ALA A 115 2.95 -19.85 -23.58
CA ALA A 115 4.34 -20.09 -23.15
C ALA A 115 4.73 -21.58 -23.14
N ASP A 116 3.85 -22.49 -23.57
CA ASP A 116 4.17 -23.91 -23.61
C ASP A 116 5.31 -24.21 -24.59
N GLY A 117 6.26 -25.04 -24.16
CA GLY A 117 7.47 -25.34 -24.94
C GLY A 117 8.57 -24.27 -24.93
N ASP A 118 8.39 -23.13 -24.25
CA ASP A 118 9.44 -22.12 -24.01
C ASP A 118 9.83 -22.04 -22.51
N PRO A 119 10.89 -22.75 -22.08
CA PRO A 119 11.31 -22.76 -20.68
C PRO A 119 11.67 -21.37 -20.12
N LEU A 120 12.18 -20.47 -20.95
CA LEU A 120 12.57 -19.12 -20.51
C LEU A 120 11.33 -18.25 -20.28
N ALA A 121 10.34 -18.32 -21.17
CA ALA A 121 9.06 -17.64 -20.99
C ALA A 121 8.35 -18.14 -19.72
N GLN A 122 8.30 -19.47 -19.51
CA GLN A 122 7.71 -20.05 -18.32
C GLN A 122 8.42 -19.61 -17.04
N GLN A 123 9.75 -19.53 -17.03
CA GLN A 123 10.48 -19.04 -15.86
C GLN A 123 10.09 -17.60 -15.50
N LYS A 124 10.05 -16.70 -16.50
CA LYS A 124 9.64 -15.31 -16.30
C LYS A 124 8.22 -15.18 -15.74
N LEU A 125 7.29 -16.01 -16.22
CA LEU A 125 5.92 -16.03 -15.70
C LEU A 125 5.89 -16.45 -14.21
N ARG A 126 6.68 -17.45 -13.79
CA ARG A 126 6.74 -17.84 -12.36
C ARG A 126 7.30 -16.72 -11.48
N GLU A 127 8.37 -16.07 -11.94
CA GLU A 127 9.01 -14.97 -11.21
C GLU A 127 8.03 -13.79 -11.04
N GLU A 128 7.30 -13.46 -12.10
CA GLU A 128 6.31 -12.39 -12.10
C GLU A 128 5.09 -12.73 -11.22
N GLU A 129 4.59 -13.96 -11.25
CA GLU A 129 3.51 -14.42 -10.35
C GLU A 129 3.92 -14.38 -8.88
N GLN A 130 5.15 -14.78 -8.56
CA GLN A 130 5.69 -14.69 -7.20
C GLN A 130 5.81 -13.23 -6.75
N ALA A 131 6.33 -12.36 -7.61
CA ALA A 131 6.42 -10.92 -7.33
C ALA A 131 5.04 -10.31 -7.10
N ARG A 132 4.04 -10.66 -7.93
CA ARG A 132 2.65 -10.21 -7.75
C ARG A 132 2.07 -10.70 -6.44
N ALA A 133 2.24 -11.97 -6.10
CA ALA A 133 1.71 -12.53 -4.85
C ALA A 133 2.29 -11.80 -3.61
N LEU A 134 3.60 -11.54 -3.62
CA LEU A 134 4.26 -10.74 -2.58
C LEU A 134 3.70 -9.31 -2.55
N HIS A 135 3.61 -8.65 -3.70
CA HIS A 135 3.07 -7.30 -3.81
C HIS A 135 1.63 -7.19 -3.26
N PHE A 136 0.76 -8.12 -3.65
CA PHE A 136 -0.63 -8.17 -3.19
C PHE A 136 -0.74 -8.42 -1.69
N SER A 137 0.19 -9.20 -1.11
CA SER A 137 0.25 -9.44 0.33
C SER A 137 0.64 -8.18 1.11
N LEU A 138 1.55 -7.36 0.58
CA LEU A 138 1.94 -6.09 1.18
C LEU A 138 0.79 -5.08 1.16
N LEU A 139 0.02 -5.03 0.07
CA LEU A 139 -1.14 -4.15 -0.05
C LEU A 139 -2.29 -4.48 0.91
N GLU A 140 -2.29 -5.63 1.59
CA GLU A 140 -3.25 -5.90 2.67
C GLU A 140 -2.98 -5.07 3.93
N TYR A 141 -1.80 -4.46 4.04
CA TYR A 141 -1.51 -3.48 5.08
C TYR A 141 -1.97 -2.09 4.60
N PRO A 142 -2.94 -1.43 5.27
CA PRO A 142 -3.48 -0.16 4.81
C PRO A 142 -2.44 0.96 4.70
N LEU A 143 -1.39 0.91 5.52
CA LEU A 143 -0.28 1.88 5.42
C LEU A 143 0.55 1.69 4.15
N VAL A 144 0.76 0.46 3.69
CA VAL A 144 1.44 0.20 2.42
C VAL A 144 0.58 0.73 1.27
N ALA A 145 -0.71 0.40 1.26
CA ALA A 145 -1.64 0.89 0.23
C ALA A 145 -1.70 2.43 0.19
N ASP A 146 -1.68 3.10 1.35
CA ASP A 146 -1.66 4.56 1.43
C ASP A 146 -0.37 5.19 0.88
N LEU A 147 0.77 4.52 1.07
CA LEU A 147 2.08 5.00 0.60
C LEU A 147 2.30 4.78 -0.90
N LEU A 148 1.79 3.66 -1.43
CA LEU A 148 1.87 3.35 -2.86
C LEU A 148 0.80 4.10 -3.67
N SER A 149 -0.19 4.68 -3.01
CA SER A 149 -1.24 5.44 -3.68
C SER A 149 -0.66 6.64 -4.45
N PRO A 150 -1.00 6.81 -5.75
CA PRO A 150 -0.55 7.96 -6.53
C PRO A 150 -1.12 9.29 -6.03
N ARG A 151 -2.12 9.25 -5.12
CA ARG A 151 -2.76 10.45 -4.57
C ARG A 151 -1.95 11.11 -3.45
N ALA A 152 -0.87 10.48 -2.99
CA ALA A 152 0.06 11.03 -1.99
C ALA A 152 -0.64 11.57 -0.72
N VAL A 153 -1.52 10.75 -0.12
CA VAL A 153 -2.31 11.14 1.06
C VAL A 153 -1.43 11.45 2.27
N ILE A 154 -0.32 10.72 2.41
CA ILE A 154 0.70 10.97 3.43
C ILE A 154 1.77 11.87 2.83
N GLY A 155 1.81 13.13 3.26
CA GLY A 155 2.85 14.07 2.84
C GLY A 155 4.22 13.72 3.41
N GLU A 156 5.30 14.22 2.78
CA GLU A 156 6.70 13.95 3.15
C GLU A 156 6.98 14.22 4.65
N ALA A 157 6.57 15.38 5.16
CA ALA A 157 6.74 15.73 6.57
C ALA A 157 5.90 14.88 7.54
N GLU A 158 4.94 14.10 7.03
CA GLU A 158 4.06 13.23 7.80
C GLU A 158 4.38 11.74 7.61
N LEU A 159 5.34 11.40 6.73
CA LEU A 159 5.79 10.04 6.48
C LEU A 159 6.31 9.40 7.79
N VAL A 160 7.37 9.95 8.36
CA VAL A 160 8.02 9.42 9.56
C VAL A 160 7.06 9.32 10.75
N PRO A 161 6.25 10.34 11.11
CA PRO A 161 5.21 10.22 12.13
C PRO A 161 4.21 9.08 11.85
N SER A 162 3.85 8.85 10.59
CA SER A 162 2.93 7.78 10.19
C SER A 162 3.56 6.40 10.37
N LEU A 163 4.84 6.24 9.99
CA LEU A 163 5.60 5.00 10.18
C LEU A 163 5.75 4.66 11.67
N LEU A 164 6.11 5.65 12.48
CA LEU A 164 6.28 5.48 13.93
C LEU A 164 4.97 5.21 14.70
N THR A 165 3.82 5.49 14.08
CA THR A 165 2.49 5.21 14.63
C THR A 165 1.96 3.85 14.21
N ALA A 166 2.61 3.18 13.25
CA ALA A 166 2.17 1.90 12.72
C ALA A 166 2.32 0.77 13.75
N SER A 167 1.60 -0.34 13.53
CA SER A 167 1.90 -1.59 14.25
C SER A 167 3.27 -2.13 13.81
N ALA A 168 3.80 -3.08 14.57
CA ALA A 168 5.08 -3.72 14.23
C ALA A 168 5.03 -4.40 12.86
N GLU A 169 3.96 -5.14 12.59
CA GLU A 169 3.75 -5.90 11.36
C GLU A 169 3.56 -4.97 10.16
N ALA A 170 2.78 -3.90 10.35
CA ALA A 170 2.59 -2.89 9.29
C ALA A 170 3.91 -2.17 8.97
N LEU A 171 4.75 -1.88 9.96
CA LEU A 171 6.06 -1.28 9.72
C LEU A 171 7.00 -2.27 9.00
N ASP A 172 7.03 -3.55 9.37
CA ASP A 172 7.83 -4.56 8.64
C ASP A 172 7.41 -4.66 7.17
N ALA A 173 6.11 -4.62 6.89
CA ALA A 173 5.61 -4.63 5.52
C ALA A 173 6.04 -3.38 4.74
N VAL A 174 5.98 -2.21 5.37
CA VAL A 174 6.40 -0.95 4.74
C VAL A 174 7.91 -0.88 4.52
N LEU A 175 8.73 -1.42 5.42
CA LEU A 175 10.18 -1.41 5.24
C LEU A 175 10.63 -2.28 4.06
N GLN A 176 9.80 -3.22 3.57
CA GLN A 176 10.10 -4.01 2.38
C GLN A 176 9.97 -3.22 1.06
N ILE A 177 9.26 -2.10 1.04
CA ILE A 177 9.06 -1.29 -0.18
C ILE A 177 10.09 -0.15 -0.32
N PHE A 178 10.92 0.09 0.70
CA PHE A 178 11.96 1.11 0.69
C PHE A 178 13.33 0.51 0.39
N THR A 179 14.18 1.28 -0.28
CA THR A 179 15.60 0.91 -0.49
C THR A 179 16.40 1.07 0.80
N PRO A 180 17.59 0.44 0.92
CA PRO A 180 18.45 0.61 2.08
C PRO A 180 18.79 2.07 2.38
N GLU A 181 19.03 2.87 1.33
CA GLU A 181 19.33 4.30 1.45
C GLU A 181 18.14 5.06 2.02
N GLN A 182 16.93 4.76 1.54
CA GLN A 182 15.70 5.38 2.04
C GLN A 182 15.44 5.00 3.50
N ILE A 183 15.68 3.76 3.89
CA ILE A 183 15.55 3.32 5.30
C ILE A 183 16.55 4.03 6.19
N GLY A 184 17.79 4.25 5.72
CA GLY A 184 18.79 5.04 6.43
C GLY A 184 18.35 6.48 6.69
N LEU A 185 17.74 7.13 5.69
CA LEU A 185 17.16 8.48 5.85
C LEU A 185 15.98 8.48 6.82
N ILE A 186 15.05 7.53 6.67
CA ILE A 186 13.89 7.37 7.56
C ILE A 186 14.35 7.19 9.01
N TYR A 187 15.39 6.40 9.26
CA TYR A 187 15.96 6.21 10.60
C TYR A 187 16.49 7.52 11.20
N GLN A 188 17.25 8.29 10.41
CA GLN A 188 17.80 9.58 10.85
C GLN A 188 16.69 10.57 11.20
N ASP A 189 15.69 10.70 10.33
CA ASP A 189 14.56 11.60 10.54
C ASP A 189 13.69 11.17 11.73
N ALA A 190 13.46 9.86 11.88
CA ALA A 190 12.72 9.29 13.02
C ALA A 190 13.42 9.56 14.35
N ARG A 191 14.75 9.42 14.38
CA ARG A 191 15.56 9.74 15.56
C ARG A 191 15.48 11.23 15.90
N GLN A 192 15.67 12.09 14.91
CA GLN A 192 15.58 13.54 15.10
C GLN A 192 14.20 13.98 15.62
N LEU A 193 13.12 13.39 15.07
CA LEU A 193 11.77 13.65 15.53
C LEU A 193 11.58 13.26 17.00
N LEU A 194 12.01 12.06 17.39
CA LEU A 194 11.82 11.55 18.76
C LEU A 194 12.72 12.24 19.80
N ASP A 195 13.92 12.69 19.41
CA ASP A 195 14.80 13.49 20.28
C ASP A 195 14.18 14.86 20.62
N GLY A 196 13.36 15.40 19.71
CA GLY A 196 12.62 16.64 19.91
C GLY A 196 11.37 16.51 20.80
N ILE A 197 10.92 15.29 21.09
CA ILE A 197 9.68 15.04 21.83
C ILE A 197 9.98 14.77 23.31
N ARG A 198 9.45 15.65 24.18
CA ARG A 198 9.56 15.53 25.64
C ARG A 198 8.45 14.69 26.28
N ASP A 199 7.44 14.33 25.51
CA ASP A 199 6.34 13.48 25.96
C ASP A 199 6.84 12.05 26.20
N THR A 200 6.38 11.43 27.29
CA THR A 200 6.69 10.04 27.69
C THR A 200 5.44 9.17 27.75
N GLY A 201 4.36 9.60 27.10
CA GLY A 201 3.12 8.84 27.01
C GLY A 201 3.28 7.53 26.24
N PRO A 202 2.35 6.58 26.39
CA PRO A 202 2.44 5.24 25.79
C PRO A 202 2.68 5.23 24.27
N ARG A 203 2.13 6.23 23.56
CA ARG A 203 2.31 6.35 22.11
C ARG A 203 3.76 6.69 21.73
N VAL A 204 4.45 7.52 22.51
CA VAL A 204 5.87 7.86 22.26
C VAL A 204 6.76 6.68 22.59
N GLU A 205 6.46 5.92 23.65
CA GLU A 205 7.20 4.69 23.96
C GLU A 205 7.06 3.65 22.84
N SER A 206 5.85 3.45 22.32
CA SER A 206 5.63 2.60 21.15
C SER A 206 6.40 3.09 19.91
N ALA A 207 6.46 4.41 19.69
CA ALA A 207 7.26 4.99 18.62
C ALA A 207 8.76 4.73 18.80
N ARG A 208 9.29 4.75 20.02
CA ARG A 208 10.69 4.37 20.30
C ARG A 208 10.95 2.90 20.01
N GLU A 209 9.97 2.01 20.20
CA GLU A 209 10.08 0.62 19.74
C GLU A 209 10.12 0.54 18.21
N ARG A 210 9.27 1.30 17.51
CA ARG A 210 9.28 1.36 16.04
C ARG A 210 10.62 1.90 15.52
N LEU A 211 11.22 2.90 16.18
CA LEU A 211 12.57 3.38 15.84
C LEU A 211 13.62 2.26 15.91
N ARG A 212 13.59 1.41 16.96
CA ARG A 212 14.50 0.26 17.08
C ARG A 212 14.31 -0.78 15.98
N GLN A 213 13.08 -0.97 15.51
CA GLN A 213 12.77 -1.84 14.38
C GLN A 213 13.38 -1.28 13.08
N ILE A 214 13.21 0.02 12.82
CA ILE A 214 13.81 0.69 11.65
C ILE A 214 15.34 0.62 11.72
N GLU A 215 15.94 0.83 12.90
CA GLU A 215 17.38 0.69 13.12
C GLU A 215 17.88 -0.72 12.77
N THR A 216 17.17 -1.75 13.23
CA THR A 216 17.51 -3.15 12.95
C THR A 216 17.47 -3.42 11.43
N ALA A 217 16.44 -2.93 10.75
CA ALA A 217 16.33 -3.05 9.29
C ALA A 217 17.45 -2.31 8.56
N ALA A 218 17.80 -1.09 8.98
CA ALA A 218 18.89 -0.32 8.41
C ALA A 218 20.23 -1.06 8.53
N ILE A 219 20.53 -1.64 9.69
CA ILE A 219 21.76 -2.40 9.94
C ILE A 219 21.79 -3.69 9.11
N ALA A 220 20.68 -4.44 9.08
CA ALA A 220 20.59 -5.70 8.35
C ALA A 220 20.85 -5.50 6.84
N GLN A 221 20.33 -4.43 6.25
CA GLN A 221 20.47 -4.17 4.82
C GLN A 221 21.87 -3.68 4.43
N VAL A 222 22.57 -2.96 5.32
CA VAL A 222 23.99 -2.62 5.13
C VAL A 222 24.86 -3.89 5.15
N ALA A 223 24.57 -4.84 6.04
CA ALA A 223 25.30 -6.10 6.11
C ALA A 223 25.12 -6.96 4.84
N THR A 224 23.94 -6.95 4.22
CA THR A 224 23.70 -7.65 2.95
C THR A 224 24.27 -6.93 1.71
N GLY A 225 24.42 -5.61 1.76
CA GLY A 225 25.02 -4.82 0.67
C GLY A 225 26.55 -4.85 0.62
N THR A 226 27.21 -5.41 1.63
CA THR A 226 28.69 -5.52 1.70
C THR A 226 29.22 -6.84 1.13
N VAL A 227 28.34 -7.69 0.58
CA VAL A 227 28.71 -8.92 -0.14
C VAL A 227 28.29 -8.77 -1.59
N ASN A 228 29.11 -8.03 -2.37
CA ASN A 228 29.20 -8.12 -3.83
C ASN A 228 30.59 -7.62 -4.26
#